data_AF-A0A0P1I388-F1
#
_entry.id   AF-A0A0P1I388-F1
#
_cell.length_a   1.000
_cell.length_b   1.000
_cell.length_c   1.000
_cell.angle_alpha   90.00
_cell.angle_beta   90.00
_cell.angle_gamma   90.00
#
_symmetry.space_group_name_H-M   'P 1'
#
loop_
_entity.id
_entity.type
_entity.pdbx_description
1 polymer ?
#
loop_
_entity_poly.entity_id
_entity_poly.type
_entity_poly.pdbx_seq_one_letter_code
_entity_poly.pdbx_strand_id
1 'polypeptide(L)'
;MKDQNFWHGIHVVCGFSSVGKSEYIRHLLTTPGPFLDATPVYEAMFGSKVRNALTSGDVFHLDISNDPSEARPNYTPDVNNHPIAAKGVFSQGITSVDFLIVPERILRERIRRRAKFSDDINLQRPDRAYPSAEKLRVLDTCPLVSRYSVWMDYFEARNVQIRYINSGNRSYREIAGRQSAQKILRNEDSFFDLLEHETRVALRRVRTFF
;
A
#
# COMPACT_ATOMS: atom_id res chain seq x y z
N MET A 1 12.52 -17.23 18.95
CA MET A 1 13.67 -16.31 19.06
C MET A 1 14.18 -15.89 17.66
N LYS A 2 13.27 -15.39 16.78
CA LYS A 2 13.58 -15.13 15.35
C LYS A 2 13.38 -13.67 14.89
N ASP A 3 12.90 -12.75 15.74
CA ASP A 3 12.33 -11.48 15.25
C ASP A 3 13.12 -10.20 15.61
N GLN A 4 14.30 -10.29 16.21
CA GLN A 4 15.06 -9.11 16.63
C GLN A 4 16.00 -8.51 15.55
N ASN A 5 16.27 -9.23 14.45
CA ASN A 5 17.20 -8.77 13.40
C ASN A 5 16.53 -8.05 12.21
N PHE A 6 15.20 -7.94 12.18
CA PHE A 6 14.46 -7.43 11.02
C PHE A 6 14.64 -5.91 10.79
N TRP A 7 15.15 -5.16 11.78
CA TRP A 7 14.88 -3.72 11.91
C TRP A 7 16.06 -2.76 11.77
N HIS A 8 17.25 -3.25 11.43
CA HIS A 8 18.45 -2.41 11.27
C HIS A 8 18.64 -1.92 9.82
N GLY A 9 17.55 -1.57 9.12
CA GLY A 9 17.62 -1.15 7.72
C GLY A 9 16.48 -0.23 7.31
N ILE A 10 16.32 -0.04 6.00
CA ILE A 10 15.22 0.76 5.44
C ILE A 10 14.01 -0.15 5.25
N HIS A 11 12.88 0.24 5.85
CA HIS A 11 11.60 -0.44 5.69
C HIS A 11 10.69 0.36 4.75
N VAL A 12 10.05 -0.31 3.79
CA VAL A 12 9.13 0.34 2.85
C VAL A 12 7.70 -0.07 3.12
N VAL A 13 6.81 0.90 3.25
CA VAL A 13 5.36 0.70 3.22
C VAL A 13 4.85 1.02 1.83
N CYS A 14 4.55 -0.02 1.07
CA CYS A 14 4.25 0.03 -0.36
C CYS A 14 2.76 -0.22 -0.63
N GLY A 15 2.18 0.51 -1.58
CA GLY A 15 0.86 0.18 -2.10
C GLY A 15 0.22 1.33 -2.88
N PHE A 16 -0.94 1.09 -3.47
CA PHE A 16 -1.64 2.08 -4.29
C PHE A 16 -2.10 3.30 -3.46
N SER A 17 -2.46 4.40 -4.12
CA SER A 17 -3.02 5.56 -3.41
C SER A 17 -4.28 5.16 -2.63
N SER A 18 -4.49 5.74 -1.45
CA SER A 18 -5.67 5.44 -0.61
C SER A 18 -5.78 4.03 0.01
N VAL A 19 -4.75 3.18 -0.05
CA VAL A 19 -4.75 1.90 0.68
C VAL A 19 -4.54 2.04 2.21
N GLY A 20 -4.21 3.25 2.71
CA GLY A 20 -4.04 3.51 4.14
C GLY A 20 -2.59 3.54 4.63
N LYS A 21 -1.61 3.68 3.73
CA LYS A 21 -0.17 3.70 4.06
C LYS A 21 0.19 4.64 5.23
N SER A 22 -0.25 5.90 5.19
CA SER A 22 0.05 6.87 6.26
C SER A 22 -0.55 6.47 7.62
N GLU A 23 -1.72 5.81 7.61
CA GLU A 23 -2.36 5.31 8.83
C GLU A 23 -1.62 4.07 9.36
N TYR A 24 -1.13 3.21 8.46
CA TYR A 24 -0.32 2.06 8.83
C TYR A 24 1.05 2.46 9.39
N ILE A 25 1.74 3.41 8.76
CA ILE A 25 3.00 3.95 9.30
C ILE A 25 2.77 4.50 10.70
N ARG A 26 1.69 5.28 10.92
CA ARG A 26 1.34 5.72 12.28
C ARG A 26 1.16 4.55 13.23
N HIS A 27 0.43 3.51 12.82
CA HIS A 27 0.24 2.30 13.63
C HIS A 27 1.57 1.62 13.98
N LEU A 28 2.52 1.52 13.04
CA LEU A 28 3.85 0.98 13.29
C LEU A 28 4.62 1.83 14.33
N LEU A 29 4.55 3.16 14.20
CA LEU A 29 5.27 4.09 15.09
C LEU A 29 4.62 4.24 16.48
N THR A 30 3.36 3.87 16.66
CA THR A 30 2.65 4.01 17.95
C THR A 30 2.42 2.68 18.67
N THR A 31 2.62 1.55 18.00
CA THR A 31 2.45 0.22 18.61
C THR A 31 3.78 -0.23 19.19
N PRO A 32 3.83 -0.69 20.45
CA PRO A 32 5.06 -1.22 21.03
C PRO A 32 5.66 -2.27 20.12
N GLY A 33 6.91 -2.03 19.72
CA GLY A 33 7.52 -2.83 18.68
C GLY A 33 8.71 -2.14 18.05
N PRO A 34 9.20 -2.72 16.97
CA PRO A 34 10.51 -2.40 16.41
C PRO A 34 10.60 -1.08 15.65
N PHE A 35 9.45 -0.49 15.32
CA PHE A 35 9.37 0.76 14.58
C PHE A 35 9.14 1.98 15.47
N LEU A 36 9.09 1.82 16.79
CA LEU A 36 8.74 2.90 17.71
C LEU A 36 9.64 4.14 17.51
N ASP A 37 10.93 3.92 17.24
CA ASP A 37 11.93 4.98 17.03
C ASP A 37 12.24 5.24 15.54
N ALA A 38 11.48 4.65 14.62
CA ALA A 38 11.72 4.78 13.19
C ALA A 38 11.34 6.19 12.67
N THR A 39 12.05 6.65 11.64
CA THR A 39 11.77 7.95 11.01
C THR A 39 10.81 7.77 9.83
N PRO A 40 9.59 8.36 9.84
CA PRO A 40 8.71 8.30 8.69
C PRO A 40 9.24 9.20 7.57
N VAL A 41 9.40 8.63 6.37
CA VAL A 41 9.83 9.35 5.17
C VAL A 41 8.77 9.26 4.09
N TYR A 42 8.48 10.38 3.41
CA TYR A 42 7.45 10.45 2.37
C TYR A 42 8.05 10.88 1.04
N GLU A 43 7.49 10.42 -0.08
CA GLU A 43 7.96 10.74 -1.44
C GLU A 43 8.14 12.24 -1.69
N ALA A 44 7.22 13.05 -1.15
CA ALA A 44 7.25 14.50 -1.28
C ALA A 44 8.54 15.14 -0.72
N MET A 45 9.18 14.53 0.28
CA MET A 45 10.44 15.01 0.86
C MET A 45 11.60 14.97 -0.14
N PHE A 46 11.55 14.07 -1.14
CA PHE A 46 12.53 14.00 -2.23
C PHE A 46 12.20 14.97 -3.38
N GLY A 47 10.95 15.42 -3.47
CA GLY A 47 10.54 16.48 -4.39
C GLY A 47 10.99 17.86 -3.88
N SER A 48 10.86 18.10 -2.57
CA SER A 48 11.24 19.35 -1.91
C SER A 48 12.71 19.45 -1.52
N LYS A 49 13.54 18.44 -1.85
CA LYS A 49 14.97 18.33 -1.46
C LYS A 49 15.22 18.35 0.05
N VAL A 50 14.20 18.07 0.86
CA VAL A 50 14.34 17.85 2.31
C VAL A 50 15.09 16.55 2.58
N ARG A 51 14.93 15.56 1.70
CA ARG A 51 15.61 14.26 1.77
C ARG A 51 16.23 13.94 0.41
N ASN A 52 17.47 13.49 0.41
CA ASN A 52 18.18 13.04 -0.80
C ASN A 52 18.45 11.53 -0.81
N ALA A 53 18.27 10.88 0.34
CA ALA A 53 18.61 9.48 0.58
C ALA A 53 17.71 8.90 1.68
N LEU A 54 17.42 7.61 1.58
CA LEU A 54 16.93 6.80 2.67
C LEU A 54 18.12 6.31 3.52
N THR A 55 17.89 6.14 4.81
CA THR A 55 18.90 5.67 5.77
C THR A 55 18.32 4.59 6.65
N SER A 56 19.18 3.78 7.26
CA SER A 56 18.75 2.79 8.25
C SER A 56 17.87 3.43 9.33
N GLY A 57 16.76 2.77 9.68
CA GLY A 57 15.76 3.30 10.61
C GLY A 57 14.64 4.10 9.93
N ASP A 58 14.68 4.30 8.61
CA ASP A 58 13.57 4.91 7.87
C ASP A 58 12.42 3.93 7.64
N VAL A 59 11.20 4.44 7.79
CA VAL A 59 9.97 3.83 7.28
C VAL A 59 9.46 4.69 6.13
N PHE A 60 9.67 4.20 4.91
CA PHE A 60 9.40 4.93 3.69
C PHE A 60 8.01 4.66 3.14
N HIS A 61 7.23 5.71 2.93
CA HIS A 61 5.91 5.67 2.31
C HIS A 61 6.03 5.70 0.78
N LEU A 62 5.73 4.58 0.12
CA LEU A 62 5.80 4.42 -1.34
C LEU A 62 4.41 4.31 -1.97
N ASP A 63 4.08 5.20 -2.92
CA ASP A 63 2.82 5.18 -3.68
C ASP A 63 3.04 4.71 -5.13
N ILE A 64 2.77 3.41 -5.37
CA ILE A 64 2.98 2.77 -6.69
C ILE A 64 2.02 3.23 -7.81
N SER A 65 1.16 4.22 -7.53
CA SER A 65 0.27 4.87 -8.51
C SER A 65 0.80 6.22 -8.98
N ASN A 66 2.03 6.56 -8.58
CA ASN A 66 2.66 7.84 -8.84
C ASN A 66 3.62 7.73 -10.02
N ASP A 67 3.18 7.16 -11.14
CA ASP A 67 3.94 7.17 -12.40
C ASP A 67 3.21 8.05 -13.44
N PRO A 68 3.86 9.12 -13.92
CA PRO A 68 3.27 10.11 -14.82
C PRO A 68 2.93 9.56 -16.22
N SER A 69 3.40 8.35 -16.56
CA SER A 69 3.10 7.69 -17.83
C SER A 69 1.86 6.79 -17.78
N GLU A 70 1.28 6.55 -16.59
CA GLU A 70 0.18 5.62 -16.35
C GLU A 70 -1.16 5.99 -17.03
N ALA A 71 -1.31 7.24 -17.48
CA ALA A 71 -2.51 7.71 -18.17
C ALA A 71 -2.50 7.46 -19.69
N ARG A 72 -1.47 6.79 -20.22
CA ARG A 72 -1.31 6.56 -21.67
C ARG A 72 -2.00 5.26 -22.12
N PRO A 73 -2.56 5.22 -23.35
CA PRO A 73 -2.97 3.97 -23.98
C PRO A 73 -1.78 3.00 -24.06
N ASN A 74 -2.01 1.70 -23.79
CA ASN A 74 -1.00 0.63 -23.80
C ASN A 74 0.10 0.75 -22.72
N TYR A 75 -0.22 1.36 -21.58
CA TYR A 75 0.70 1.39 -20.45
C TYR A 75 1.09 -0.02 -19.98
N THR A 76 2.40 -0.25 -19.86
CA THR A 76 2.97 -1.44 -19.23
C THR A 76 3.68 -0.99 -17.95
N PRO A 77 3.34 -1.56 -16.77
CA PRO A 77 4.00 -1.16 -15.53
C PRO A 77 5.50 -1.49 -15.55
N ASP A 78 6.30 -0.50 -15.18
CA ASP A 78 7.74 -0.65 -14.95
C ASP A 78 8.12 0.19 -13.72
N VAL A 79 8.85 -0.42 -12.77
CA VAL A 79 9.33 0.29 -11.58
C VAL A 79 10.21 1.47 -11.95
N ASN A 80 10.99 1.39 -13.04
CA ASN A 80 11.89 2.46 -13.46
C ASN A 80 11.16 3.73 -13.91
N ASN A 81 9.88 3.64 -14.27
CA ASN A 81 9.06 4.81 -14.60
C ASN A 81 8.64 5.60 -13.35
N HIS A 82 8.75 5.01 -12.16
CA HIS A 82 8.37 5.67 -10.92
C HIS A 82 9.40 6.75 -10.55
N PRO A 83 9.00 8.00 -10.25
CA PRO A 83 9.90 9.14 -10.01
C PRO A 83 10.93 8.90 -8.91
N ILE A 84 10.58 8.15 -7.86
CA ILE A 84 11.50 7.82 -6.77
C ILE A 84 12.49 6.73 -7.19
N ALA A 85 12.05 5.73 -7.97
CA ALA A 85 12.93 4.68 -8.47
C ALA A 85 13.94 5.23 -9.49
N ALA A 86 13.46 6.08 -10.41
CA ALA A 86 14.28 6.77 -11.41
C ALA A 86 15.38 7.64 -10.79
N LYS A 87 15.14 8.16 -9.56
CA LYS A 87 16.14 8.91 -8.79
C LYS A 87 17.17 8.02 -8.06
N GLY A 88 17.08 6.70 -8.20
CA GLY A 88 18.00 5.76 -7.56
C GLY A 88 17.79 5.61 -6.05
N VAL A 89 16.68 6.10 -5.49
CA VAL A 89 16.45 6.09 -4.02
C VAL A 89 16.48 4.68 -3.42
N PHE A 90 16.14 3.67 -4.22
CA PHE A 90 16.13 2.26 -3.79
C PHE A 90 17.49 1.55 -3.91
N SER A 91 18.55 2.23 -4.34
CA SER A 91 19.89 1.64 -4.35
C SER A 91 20.47 1.45 -2.94
N GLN A 92 19.81 1.98 -1.90
CA GLN A 92 20.37 2.18 -0.57
C GLN A 92 20.13 1.05 0.44
N GLY A 93 19.88 -0.18 -0.01
CA GLY A 93 19.80 -1.34 0.88
C GLY A 93 18.49 -1.42 1.65
N ILE A 94 17.37 -1.44 0.93
CA ILE A 94 16.06 -1.79 1.49
C ILE A 94 16.14 -3.20 2.06
N THR A 95 15.74 -3.36 3.31
CA THR A 95 15.79 -4.67 3.99
C THR A 95 14.43 -5.34 4.00
N SER A 96 13.35 -4.56 4.06
CA SER A 96 12.00 -5.10 4.12
C SER A 96 10.95 -4.18 3.47
N VAL A 97 9.86 -4.79 3.02
CA VAL A 97 8.70 -4.10 2.45
C VAL A 97 7.40 -4.74 2.92
N ASP A 98 6.47 -3.89 3.34
CA ASP A 98 5.08 -4.24 3.59
C ASP A 98 4.22 -3.76 2.43
N PHE A 99 3.64 -4.69 1.67
CA PHE A 99 2.64 -4.36 0.67
C PHE A 99 1.27 -4.27 1.31
N LEU A 100 0.67 -3.08 1.30
CA LEU A 100 -0.71 -2.91 1.71
C LEU A 100 -1.65 -3.34 0.59
N ILE A 101 -2.47 -4.33 0.88
CA ILE A 101 -3.38 -4.99 -0.04
C ILE A 101 -4.82 -4.70 0.38
N VAL A 102 -5.62 -4.23 -0.57
CA VAL A 102 -7.08 -4.17 -0.45
C VAL A 102 -7.71 -4.56 -1.79
N PRO A 103 -8.94 -5.11 -1.78
CA PRO A 103 -9.71 -5.31 -3.00
C PRO A 103 -9.86 -4.02 -3.80
N GLU A 104 -9.79 -4.10 -5.12
CA GLU A 104 -9.91 -2.94 -6.01
C GLU A 104 -11.23 -2.18 -5.77
N ARG A 105 -12.33 -2.89 -5.48
CA ARG A 105 -13.61 -2.26 -5.13
C ARG A 105 -13.49 -1.31 -3.94
N ILE A 106 -12.80 -1.73 -2.88
CA ILE A 106 -12.57 -0.92 -1.68
C ILE A 106 -11.67 0.28 -2.01
N LEU A 107 -10.66 0.08 -2.85
CA LEU A 107 -9.76 1.13 -3.29
C LEU A 107 -10.50 2.24 -4.05
N ARG A 108 -11.32 1.87 -5.04
CA ARG A 108 -12.18 2.79 -5.80
C ARG A 108 -13.12 3.56 -4.88
N GLU A 109 -13.73 2.88 -3.92
CA GLU A 109 -14.60 3.52 -2.94
C GLU A 109 -13.84 4.55 -2.08
N ARG A 110 -12.66 4.20 -1.57
CA ARG A 110 -11.82 5.13 -0.78
C ARG A 110 -11.36 6.34 -1.59
N ILE A 111 -10.99 6.16 -2.85
CA ILE A 111 -10.61 7.24 -3.76
C ILE A 111 -11.80 8.20 -3.99
N ARG A 112 -12.99 7.67 -4.28
CA ARG A 112 -14.21 8.47 -4.46
C ARG A 112 -14.60 9.23 -3.19
N ARG A 113 -14.51 8.60 -2.02
CA ARG A 113 -14.78 9.27 -0.74
C ARG A 113 -13.82 10.44 -0.51
N ARG A 114 -12.52 10.28 -0.80
CA ARG A 114 -11.54 11.37 -0.70
C ARG A 114 -11.82 12.51 -1.69
N ALA A 115 -12.33 12.21 -2.89
CA ALA A 115 -12.80 13.22 -3.83
C ALA A 115 -13.90 14.07 -3.18
N LYS A 116 -14.93 13.41 -2.67
CA LYS A 116 -16.07 14.09 -2.04
C LYS A 116 -15.66 14.94 -0.83
N PHE A 117 -14.78 14.43 0.04
CA PHE A 117 -14.26 15.24 1.15
C PHE A 117 -13.49 16.48 0.66
N SER A 118 -12.79 16.39 -0.47
CA SER A 118 -12.10 17.53 -1.08
C SER A 118 -13.06 18.56 -1.68
N ASP A 119 -14.23 18.12 -2.16
CA ASP A 119 -15.27 19.00 -2.72
C ASP A 119 -16.11 19.64 -1.61
N ASP A 120 -16.44 18.89 -0.55
CA ASP A 120 -17.26 19.33 0.59
C ASP A 120 -16.50 20.33 1.49
N ILE A 121 -15.19 20.12 1.66
CA ILE A 121 -14.31 21.09 2.32
C ILE A 121 -13.83 22.03 1.22
N ASN A 122 -14.52 23.17 1.03
CA ASN A 122 -14.14 24.28 0.14
C ASN A 122 -12.69 24.78 0.39
N LEU A 123 -11.69 23.98 0.04
CA LEU A 123 -10.30 24.38 -0.02
C LEU A 123 -10.19 25.24 -1.27
N GLN A 124 -10.32 26.56 -1.08
CA GLN A 124 -10.01 27.63 -2.03
C GLN A 124 -8.51 27.67 -2.41
N ARG A 125 -7.92 26.50 -2.60
CA ARG A 125 -6.54 26.24 -2.96
C ARG A 125 -6.57 25.16 -4.04
N PRO A 126 -6.70 25.55 -5.32
CA PRO A 126 -6.76 24.60 -6.44
C PRO A 126 -5.54 23.68 -6.53
N ASP A 127 -4.44 24.03 -5.83
CA ASP A 127 -3.22 23.25 -5.65
C ASP A 127 -3.35 22.09 -4.62
N ARG A 128 -4.47 21.95 -3.90
CA ARG A 128 -4.64 20.97 -2.82
C ARG A 128 -5.77 19.96 -3.01
N ALA A 129 -6.48 19.99 -4.13
CA ALA A 129 -7.51 18.98 -4.42
C ALA A 129 -6.86 17.60 -4.60
N TYR A 130 -7.41 16.57 -3.95
CA TYR A 130 -6.94 15.20 -4.15
C TYR A 130 -7.22 14.76 -5.59
N PRO A 131 -6.24 14.22 -6.35
CA PRO A 131 -6.38 13.95 -7.79
C PRO A 131 -7.18 12.66 -8.06
N SER A 132 -8.43 12.60 -7.59
CA SER A 132 -9.25 11.40 -7.58
C SER A 132 -9.54 10.85 -8.97
N ALA A 133 -9.88 11.70 -9.93
CA ALA A 133 -10.15 11.31 -11.31
C ALA A 133 -8.90 10.72 -12.00
N GLU A 134 -7.72 11.28 -11.71
CA GLU A 134 -6.44 10.74 -12.18
C GLU A 134 -6.18 9.37 -11.55
N LYS A 135 -6.33 9.23 -10.23
CA LYS A 135 -6.12 7.95 -9.54
C LYS A 135 -7.11 6.86 -9.95
N LEU A 136 -8.34 7.21 -10.30
CA LEU A 136 -9.30 6.26 -10.89
C LEU A 136 -8.89 5.86 -12.30
N ARG A 137 -8.50 6.82 -13.16
CA ARG A 137 -8.00 6.50 -14.51
C ARG A 137 -6.81 5.56 -14.47
N VAL A 138 -5.88 5.77 -13.54
CA VAL A 138 -4.74 4.87 -13.32
C VAL A 138 -5.15 3.43 -12.99
N LEU A 139 -6.25 3.24 -12.26
CA LEU A 139 -6.80 1.91 -11.99
C LEU A 139 -7.45 1.30 -13.23
N ASP A 140 -7.99 2.13 -14.12
CA ASP A 140 -8.63 1.68 -15.36
C ASP A 140 -7.59 1.33 -16.45
N THR A 141 -6.41 1.95 -16.42
CA THR A 141 -5.37 1.73 -17.45
C THR A 141 -4.55 0.47 -17.24
N CYS A 142 -4.45 -0.05 -16.02
CA CYS A 142 -3.71 -1.27 -15.72
C CYS A 142 -4.37 -2.05 -14.58
N PRO A 143 -4.57 -3.37 -14.72
CA PRO A 143 -5.03 -4.21 -13.63
C PRO A 143 -4.17 -4.02 -12.37
N LEU A 144 -4.85 -3.90 -11.22
CA LEU A 144 -4.18 -3.66 -9.94
C LEU A 144 -3.15 -4.76 -9.63
N VAL A 145 -3.48 -6.02 -9.94
CA VAL A 145 -2.58 -7.16 -9.74
C VAL A 145 -1.30 -7.04 -10.57
N SER A 146 -1.37 -6.55 -11.81
CA SER A 146 -0.20 -6.38 -12.67
C SER A 146 0.73 -5.32 -12.10
N ARG A 147 0.17 -4.20 -11.64
CA ARG A 147 0.91 -3.12 -11.00
C ARG A 147 1.66 -3.59 -9.75
N TYR A 148 0.97 -4.29 -8.85
CA TYR A 148 1.63 -4.82 -7.66
C TYR A 148 2.69 -5.87 -8.02
N SER A 149 2.45 -6.71 -9.03
CA SER A 149 3.38 -7.78 -9.40
C SER A 149 4.74 -7.25 -9.82
N VAL A 150 4.80 -6.20 -10.64
CA VAL A 150 6.10 -5.61 -11.06
C VAL A 150 6.90 -5.08 -9.86
N TRP A 151 6.23 -4.49 -8.87
CA TRP A 151 6.88 -4.05 -7.63
C TRP A 151 7.29 -5.22 -6.73
N MET A 152 6.46 -6.25 -6.62
CA MET A 152 6.79 -7.48 -5.87
C MET A 152 8.04 -8.13 -6.49
N ASP A 153 8.05 -8.34 -7.81
CA ASP A 153 9.18 -8.90 -8.55
C ASP A 153 10.45 -8.06 -8.37
N TYR A 154 10.33 -6.73 -8.38
CA TYR A 154 11.45 -5.82 -8.15
C TYR A 154 12.12 -6.01 -6.78
N PHE A 155 11.32 -6.19 -5.72
CA PHE A 155 11.82 -6.40 -4.36
C PHE A 155 12.30 -7.84 -4.13
N GLU A 156 11.61 -8.84 -4.69
CA GLU A 156 12.02 -10.24 -4.64
C GLU A 156 13.38 -10.45 -5.31
N ALA A 157 13.60 -9.86 -6.50
CA ALA A 157 14.86 -9.93 -7.22
C ALA A 157 16.06 -9.32 -6.44
N ARG A 158 15.78 -8.51 -5.41
CA ARG A 158 16.77 -7.87 -4.53
C ARG A 158 16.89 -8.58 -3.17
N ASN A 159 16.24 -9.73 -2.99
CA ASN A 159 16.19 -10.47 -1.72
C ASN A 159 15.66 -9.60 -0.57
N VAL A 160 14.77 -8.65 -0.85
CA VAL A 160 14.09 -7.86 0.18
C VAL A 160 13.07 -8.74 0.87
N GLN A 161 12.97 -8.65 2.19
CA GLN A 161 11.96 -9.37 2.94
C GLN A 161 10.57 -8.76 2.72
N ILE A 162 9.63 -9.56 2.24
CA ILE A 162 8.29 -9.08 1.88
C ILE A 162 7.25 -9.59 2.86
N ARG A 163 6.39 -8.68 3.34
CA ARG A 163 5.11 -9.03 3.97
C ARG A 163 3.95 -8.44 3.18
N TYR A 164 2.82 -9.13 3.25
CA TYR A 164 1.59 -8.70 2.61
C TYR A 164 0.59 -8.35 3.69
N ILE A 165 0.17 -7.09 3.77
CA ILE A 165 -0.67 -6.57 4.85
C ILE A 165 -2.04 -6.24 4.27
N ASN A 166 -3.07 -6.97 4.68
CA ASN A 166 -4.45 -6.54 4.44
C ASN A 166 -4.73 -5.30 5.29
N SER A 167 -5.09 -4.18 4.64
CA SER A 167 -5.47 -2.93 5.32
C SER A 167 -6.97 -2.64 5.22
N GLY A 168 -7.78 -3.66 4.97
CA GLY A 168 -9.23 -3.63 5.04
C GLY A 168 -9.69 -3.16 6.43
N ASN A 169 -10.66 -2.24 6.47
CA ASN A 169 -11.29 -1.73 7.70
C ASN A 169 -10.34 -1.26 8.82
N ARG A 170 -9.13 -0.78 8.49
CA ARG A 170 -8.11 -0.36 9.46
C ARG A 170 -7.62 -1.47 10.40
N SER A 171 -7.93 -2.73 10.10
CA SER A 171 -7.28 -3.88 10.73
C SER A 171 -6.09 -4.27 9.88
N TYR A 172 -4.87 -4.08 10.37
CA TYR A 172 -3.65 -4.47 9.67
C TYR A 172 -3.34 -5.93 9.99
N ARG A 173 -3.58 -6.82 9.02
CA ARG A 173 -3.36 -8.25 9.19
C ARG A 173 -2.43 -8.79 8.12
N GLU A 174 -1.43 -9.55 8.52
CA GLU A 174 -0.55 -10.23 7.59
C GLU A 174 -1.30 -11.32 6.83
N ILE A 175 -1.03 -11.41 5.53
CA ILE A 175 -1.57 -12.38 4.59
C ILE A 175 -0.45 -13.40 4.31
N ALA A 176 -0.80 -14.69 4.26
CA ALA A 176 0.13 -15.81 4.20
C ALA A 176 1.09 -15.86 2.98
N GLY A 177 0.95 -14.97 1.99
CA GLY A 177 1.89 -14.89 0.88
C GLY A 177 1.34 -14.22 -0.38
N ARG A 178 2.18 -14.21 -1.43
CA ARG A 178 1.93 -13.53 -2.71
C ARG A 178 0.65 -13.99 -3.39
N GLN A 179 0.40 -15.30 -3.46
CA GLN A 179 -0.79 -15.83 -4.13
C GLN A 179 -2.09 -15.34 -3.46
N SER A 180 -2.15 -15.38 -2.12
CA SER A 180 -3.30 -14.87 -1.37
C SER A 180 -3.46 -13.36 -1.53
N ALA A 181 -2.36 -12.60 -1.57
CA ALA A 181 -2.40 -11.17 -1.88
C ALA A 181 -2.97 -10.92 -3.29
N GLN A 182 -2.53 -11.67 -4.30
CA GLN A 182 -3.02 -11.54 -5.67
C GLN A 182 -4.51 -11.88 -5.80
N LYS A 183 -5.02 -12.90 -5.09
CA LYS A 183 -6.46 -13.21 -5.06
C LYS A 183 -7.30 -12.05 -4.51
N ILE A 184 -6.84 -11.42 -3.43
CA ILE A 184 -7.50 -10.23 -2.86
C ILE A 184 -7.49 -9.07 -3.87
N LEU A 185 -6.35 -8.81 -4.53
CA LEU A 185 -6.23 -7.75 -5.53
C LEU A 185 -7.16 -7.95 -6.73
N ARG A 186 -7.35 -9.20 -7.17
CA ARG A 186 -8.26 -9.56 -8.27
C ARG A 186 -9.73 -9.57 -7.88
N ASN A 187 -10.04 -9.38 -6.59
CA ASN A 187 -11.36 -9.63 -6.01
C ASN A 187 -11.85 -11.08 -6.22
N GLU A 188 -10.94 -12.04 -6.42
CA GLU A 188 -11.28 -13.46 -6.61
C GLU A 188 -11.69 -14.13 -5.30
N ASP A 189 -11.18 -13.63 -4.18
CA ASP A 189 -11.72 -13.91 -2.86
C ASP A 189 -12.42 -12.64 -2.39
N SER A 190 -13.74 -12.61 -2.51
CA SER A 190 -14.52 -11.67 -1.75
C SER A 190 -14.27 -12.01 -0.28
N PHE A 191 -13.40 -11.22 0.37
CA PHE A 191 -13.19 -11.27 1.81
C PHE A 191 -14.52 -11.10 2.57
N PHE A 192 -15.53 -10.49 1.92
CA PHE A 192 -16.92 -10.51 2.36
C PHE A 192 -17.55 -11.90 2.29
N ASP A 193 -17.31 -12.73 1.27
CA ASP A 193 -17.78 -14.12 1.25
C ASP A 193 -17.07 -14.96 2.32
N LEU A 194 -15.79 -14.73 2.58
CA LEU A 194 -15.07 -15.40 3.69
C LEU A 194 -15.58 -14.95 5.07
N LEU A 195 -15.75 -13.64 5.31
CA LEU A 195 -16.30 -13.14 6.58
C LEU A 195 -17.79 -13.47 6.74
N GLU A 196 -18.58 -13.40 5.67
CA GLU A 196 -20.01 -13.70 5.68
C GLU A 196 -20.22 -15.22 5.81
N HIS A 197 -19.34 -16.06 5.24
CA HIS A 197 -19.34 -17.49 5.49
C HIS A 197 -18.97 -17.82 6.95
N GLU A 198 -17.90 -17.25 7.49
CA GLU A 198 -17.52 -17.45 8.90
C GLU A 198 -18.59 -16.92 9.88
N THR A 199 -19.20 -15.78 9.58
CA THR A 199 -20.29 -15.20 10.39
C THR A 199 -21.57 -16.05 10.29
N ARG A 200 -21.92 -16.57 9.11
CA ARG A 200 -23.05 -17.50 8.93
C ARG A 200 -22.81 -18.85 9.61
N VAL A 201 -21.58 -19.36 9.59
CA VAL A 201 -21.19 -20.60 10.29
C VAL A 201 -21.25 -20.41 11.80
N ALA A 202 -20.76 -19.28 12.33
CA ALA A 202 -20.86 -18.94 13.74
C ALA A 202 -22.34 -18.81 14.21
N LEU A 203 -23.18 -18.12 13.43
CA LEU A 203 -24.61 -17.97 13.73
C LEU A 203 -25.40 -19.28 13.64
N ARG A 204 -25.03 -20.20 12.73
CA ARG A 204 -25.63 -21.55 12.66
C ARG A 204 -25.27 -22.41 13.89
N ARG A 205 -24.04 -22.32 14.38
CA ARG A 205 -23.62 -23.04 15.60
C ARG A 205 -24.37 -22.56 16.84
N VAL A 206 -24.63 -21.25 16.96
CA VAL A 206 -25.43 -20.71 18.07
C VAL A 206 -26.89 -21.20 18.04
N ARG A 207 -27.47 -21.38 16.84
CA ARG A 207 -28.85 -21.92 16.68
C ARG A 207 -28.98 -23.43 16.90
N THR A 208 -27.87 -24.17 17.02
CA THR A 208 -27.92 -25.62 17.30
C THR A 208 -27.82 -25.93 18.79
N PHE A 209 -27.59 -24.90 19.62
CA PHE A 209 -27.44 -24.99 21.08
C PHE A 209 -28.64 -24.41 21.85
N PHE A 210 -29.71 -24.01 21.16
CA PHE A 210 -31.00 -23.62 21.74
C PHE A 210 -32.11 -24.48 21.16
#